data_AF-A0AAD9XMF3-F1
#
_entry.id   AF-A0AAD9XMF3-F1
#
_cell.length_a   1.000
_cell.length_b   1.000
_cell.length_c   1.000
_cell.angle_alpha   90.00
_cell.angle_beta   90.00
_cell.angle_gamma   90.00
#
_symmetry.space_group_name_H-M   'P 1'
#
loop_
_entity.id
_entity.type
_entity.pdbx_description
1 polymer ?
#
loop_
_entity_poly.entity_id
_entity_poly.type
_entity_poly.pdbx_seq_one_letter_code
_entity_poly.pdbx_strand_id
1 'polypeptide(L)'
;MIFAKSIALDMEIEPIFVTKRQYCRKKQFDESAHKDITQSPKESFRVNYFIVVVDVVIASLKIRFEQLKTYENIFRFFFYSKKLTSLDNDKFKECCVNLETAIKFNSFSNVDCHDLFSELKVLQVILPRESKTTIEILEFVKTFDCYPNASIVYRILLTIPVTVASAERSFSKLKMLKSYLRSTIP
;
A
#
# COMPACT_ATOMS: atom_id res chain seq x y z
N MET A 1 -7.39 4.42 -28.43
CA MET A 1 -7.87 3.03 -28.62
C MET A 1 -6.84 2.13 -29.31
N ILE A 2 -5.86 2.68 -30.04
CA ILE A 2 -4.77 1.94 -30.70
C ILE A 2 -3.91 1.16 -29.68
N PHE A 3 -3.59 1.80 -28.55
CA PHE A 3 -2.75 1.22 -27.49
C PHE A 3 -3.32 -0.04 -26.84
N ALA A 4 -4.65 -0.13 -26.64
CA ALA A 4 -5.26 -1.31 -26.06
C ALA A 4 -5.31 -2.49 -27.04
N LYS A 5 -5.46 -2.20 -28.34
CA LYS A 5 -5.44 -3.23 -29.39
C LYS A 5 -4.03 -3.78 -29.60
N SER A 6 -3.00 -2.94 -29.55
CA SER A 6 -1.62 -3.40 -29.61
C SER A 6 -1.26 -4.27 -28.41
N ILE A 7 -1.59 -3.85 -27.18
CA ILE A 7 -1.36 -4.66 -25.97
C ILE A 7 -2.08 -6.00 -26.04
N ALA A 8 -3.31 -6.05 -26.54
CA ALA A 8 -4.04 -7.31 -26.68
C ALA A 8 -3.32 -8.26 -27.64
N LEU A 9 -2.85 -7.76 -28.79
CA LEU A 9 -2.07 -8.53 -29.75
C LEU A 9 -0.72 -8.99 -29.16
N ASP A 10 -0.04 -8.12 -28.40
CA ASP A 10 1.21 -8.45 -27.70
C ASP A 10 1.01 -9.55 -26.63
N MET A 11 -0.20 -9.64 -26.07
CA MET A 11 -0.61 -10.69 -25.12
C MET A 11 -1.21 -11.93 -25.81
N GLU A 12 -1.17 -12.02 -27.14
CA GLU A 12 -1.76 -13.09 -27.94
C GLU A 12 -3.29 -13.23 -27.76
N ILE A 13 -3.97 -12.12 -27.43
CA ILE A 13 -5.43 -12.06 -27.25
C ILE A 13 -6.05 -11.32 -28.44
N GLU A 14 -7.01 -11.95 -29.11
CA GLU A 14 -7.77 -11.29 -30.18
C GLU A 14 -8.56 -10.08 -29.64
N PRO A 15 -8.39 -8.88 -30.21
CA PRO A 15 -9.03 -7.65 -29.71
C PRO A 15 -10.49 -7.52 -30.17
N ILE A 16 -11.30 -8.57 -29.96
CA ILE A 16 -12.70 -8.66 -30.38
C ILE A 16 -13.59 -8.85 -29.13
N PHE A 17 -14.68 -8.09 -29.04
CA PHE A 17 -15.66 -8.29 -27.97
C PHE A 17 -16.53 -9.51 -28.30
N VAL A 18 -16.42 -10.58 -27.50
CA VAL A 18 -17.20 -11.80 -27.69
C VAL A 18 -18.69 -11.52 -27.47
N THR A 19 -19.51 -11.78 -28.48
CA THR A 19 -20.96 -11.73 -28.39
C THR A 19 -21.49 -12.99 -27.71
N LYS A 20 -22.16 -12.84 -26.56
CA LYS A 20 -22.88 -13.96 -25.95
C LYS A 20 -24.09 -14.34 -26.82
N ARG A 21 -24.34 -15.64 -26.96
CA ARG A 21 -25.55 -16.15 -27.63
C ARG A 21 -26.79 -15.64 -26.90
N GLN A 22 -27.66 -14.95 -27.61
CA GLN A 22 -28.95 -14.53 -27.06
C GLN A 22 -29.91 -15.73 -27.07
N TYR A 23 -30.52 -16.02 -25.92
CA TYR A 23 -31.56 -17.04 -25.83
C TYR A 23 -32.89 -16.45 -26.30
N CYS A 24 -33.40 -16.96 -27.42
CA CYS A 24 -34.73 -16.61 -27.90
C CYS A 24 -35.75 -17.59 -27.34
N ARG A 25 -36.70 -17.11 -26.52
CA ARG A 25 -37.88 -17.89 -26.11
C ARG A 25 -39.04 -17.67 -27.08
N LYS A 26 -39.91 -18.66 -27.24
CA LYS A 26 -41.21 -18.46 -27.90
C LYS A 26 -42.03 -17.45 -27.08
N LYS A 27 -42.49 -16.38 -27.72
CA LYS A 27 -43.37 -15.37 -27.12
C LYS A 27 -44.84 -15.73 -27.37
N GLN A 28 -45.71 -15.37 -26.44
CA GLN A 28 -47.16 -15.48 -26.62
C GLN A 28 -47.68 -14.27 -27.42
N PHE A 29 -48.84 -14.42 -28.07
CA PHE A 29 -49.39 -13.44 -29.02
C PHE A 29 -49.59 -12.05 -28.41
N ASP A 30 -50.01 -11.98 -27.14
CA ASP A 30 -50.26 -10.71 -26.42
C ASP A 30 -49.06 -10.21 -25.60
N GLU A 31 -47.90 -10.87 -25.69
CA GLU A 31 -46.72 -10.52 -24.90
C GLU A 31 -46.03 -9.27 -25.49
N SER A 32 -46.09 -8.15 -24.76
CA SER A 32 -45.44 -6.90 -25.18
C SER A 32 -43.94 -7.12 -25.41
N ALA A 33 -43.43 -6.52 -26.48
CA ALA A 33 -42.03 -6.61 -26.84
C ALA A 33 -41.14 -5.74 -25.91
N HIS A 34 -41.13 -6.03 -24.61
CA HIS A 34 -39.97 -5.71 -23.80
C HIS A 34 -38.83 -6.58 -24.31
N LYS A 35 -38.10 -6.06 -25.32
CA LYS A 35 -36.74 -6.54 -25.58
C LYS A 35 -35.97 -6.13 -24.34
N ASP A 36 -35.57 -7.10 -23.52
CA ASP A 36 -34.54 -6.87 -22.51
C ASP A 36 -33.44 -6.07 -23.21
N ILE A 37 -33.16 -4.87 -22.70
CA ILE A 37 -32.20 -3.94 -23.30
C ILE A 37 -30.86 -4.65 -23.29
N THR A 38 -30.54 -5.29 -24.40
CA THR A 38 -29.34 -6.07 -24.55
C THR A 38 -28.26 -5.07 -24.90
N GLN A 39 -27.55 -4.61 -23.86
CA GLN A 39 -26.41 -3.71 -24.00
C GLN A 39 -25.43 -4.28 -25.03
N SER A 40 -24.82 -3.41 -25.83
CA SER A 40 -23.78 -3.85 -26.76
C SER A 40 -22.65 -4.57 -26.01
N PRO A 41 -21.94 -5.56 -26.60
CA PRO A 41 -20.84 -6.26 -25.94
C PRO A 41 -19.79 -5.30 -25.36
N LYS A 42 -19.56 -4.18 -26.06
CA LYS A 42 -18.69 -3.09 -25.64
C LYS A 42 -19.21 -2.37 -24.39
N GLU A 43 -20.50 -2.05 -24.33
CA GLU A 43 -21.11 -1.41 -23.16
C GLU A 43 -21.19 -2.38 -21.98
N SER A 44 -21.51 -3.64 -22.22
CA SER A 44 -21.51 -4.68 -21.19
C SER A 44 -20.11 -4.84 -20.58
N PHE A 45 -19.06 -4.88 -21.40
CA PHE A 45 -17.67 -4.88 -20.91
C PHE A 45 -17.35 -3.59 -20.14
N ARG A 46 -17.75 -2.43 -20.67
CA ARG A 46 -17.50 -1.14 -20.00
C ARG A 46 -18.13 -1.10 -18.61
N VAL A 47 -19.41 -1.45 -18.49
CA VAL A 47 -20.17 -1.32 -17.25
C VAL A 47 -19.81 -2.43 -16.26
N ASN A 48 -19.81 -3.68 -16.68
CA ASN A 48 -19.69 -4.82 -15.77
C ASN A 48 -18.24 -5.17 -15.41
N TYR A 49 -17.27 -4.71 -16.20
CA TYR A 49 -15.86 -5.05 -15.99
C TYR A 49 -15.00 -3.81 -15.82
N PHE A 50 -14.91 -2.96 -16.85
CA PHE A 50 -13.97 -1.83 -16.83
C PHE A 50 -14.25 -0.85 -15.69
N ILE A 51 -15.50 -0.40 -15.53
CA ILE A 51 -15.88 0.53 -14.45
C ILE A 51 -15.66 -0.14 -13.09
N VAL A 52 -16.05 -1.40 -12.92
CA VAL A 52 -15.84 -2.16 -11.67
C VAL A 52 -14.35 -2.20 -11.29
N VAL A 53 -13.45 -2.50 -12.24
CA VAL A 53 -12.01 -2.51 -11.99
C VAL A 53 -11.51 -1.11 -11.61
N VAL A 54 -11.96 -0.07 -12.32
CA VAL A 54 -11.58 1.32 -12.01
C VAL A 54 -12.05 1.73 -10.62
N ASP A 55 -13.28 1.39 -10.24
CA ASP A 55 -13.83 1.69 -8.92
C ASP A 55 -13.04 0.99 -7.81
N VAL A 56 -12.65 -0.28 -8.01
CA VAL A 56 -11.78 -1.02 -7.09
C VAL A 56 -10.42 -0.34 -6.97
N VAL A 57 -9.81 0.08 -8.08
CA VAL A 57 -8.54 0.81 -8.07
C VAL A 57 -8.68 2.11 -7.29
N ILE A 58 -9.71 2.91 -7.56
CA ILE A 58 -9.97 4.18 -6.86
C ILE A 58 -10.15 3.95 -5.35
N ALA A 59 -11.01 3.00 -4.96
CA ALA A 59 -11.25 2.68 -3.57
C ALA A 59 -9.96 2.22 -2.87
N SER A 60 -9.19 1.33 -3.52
CA SER A 60 -7.94 0.82 -2.97
C SER A 60 -6.87 1.90 -2.85
N LEU A 61 -6.82 2.87 -3.78
CA LEU A 61 -5.90 4.00 -3.70
C LEU A 61 -6.31 4.95 -2.58
N LYS A 62 -7.61 5.25 -2.43
CA LYS A 62 -8.10 6.09 -1.32
C LYS A 62 -7.70 5.53 0.05
N ILE A 63 -7.96 4.24 0.27
CA ILE A 63 -7.58 3.55 1.52
C ILE A 63 -6.07 3.65 1.74
N ARG A 64 -5.25 3.38 0.71
CA ARG A 64 -3.79 3.48 0.83
C ARG A 64 -3.31 4.89 1.12
N PHE A 65 -3.90 5.92 0.52
CA PHE A 65 -3.56 7.31 0.81
C PHE A 65 -3.92 7.72 2.23
N GLU A 66 -5.05 7.24 2.77
CA GLU A 66 -5.41 7.46 4.18
C GLU A 66 -4.42 6.79 5.13
N GLN A 67 -4.02 5.54 4.84
CA GLN A 67 -2.99 4.83 5.59
C GLN A 67 -1.62 5.51 5.49
N LEU A 68 -1.27 6.07 4.33
CA LEU A 68 -0.03 6.84 4.17
C LEU A 68 -0.06 8.13 4.98
N LYS A 69 -1.22 8.79 5.11
CA LYS A 69 -1.37 9.99 5.96
C LYS A 69 -1.22 9.65 7.44
N THR A 70 -1.82 8.56 7.91
CA THR A 70 -1.62 8.13 9.31
C THR A 70 -0.17 7.78 9.58
N TYR A 71 0.47 7.09 8.63
CA TYR A 71 1.90 6.79 8.68
C TYR A 71 2.78 8.04 8.68
N GLU A 72 2.49 8.99 7.80
CA GLU A 72 3.17 10.28 7.78
C GLU A 72 3.02 10.98 9.13
N ASN A 73 1.83 11.00 9.74
CA ASN A 73 1.63 11.64 11.04
C ASN A 73 2.50 11.03 12.15
N ILE A 74 2.69 9.70 12.14
CA ILE A 74 3.49 8.99 13.13
C ILE A 74 5.00 9.20 12.90
N PHE A 75 5.46 9.05 11.65
CA PHE A 75 6.90 9.01 11.33
C PHE A 75 7.46 10.30 10.70
N ARG A 76 6.64 11.36 10.57
CA ARG A 76 6.95 12.61 9.84
C ARG A 76 8.35 13.16 10.04
N PHE A 77 8.85 13.06 11.26
CA PHE A 77 10.10 13.67 11.72
C PHE A 77 11.34 12.85 11.36
N PHE A 78 11.18 11.54 11.16
CA PHE A 78 12.27 10.63 10.82
C PHE A 78 12.58 10.60 9.31
N PHE A 79 11.69 11.14 8.47
CA PHE A 79 11.90 11.16 7.01
C PHE A 79 12.95 12.17 6.54
N TYR A 80 13.13 13.28 7.25
CA TYR A 80 13.99 14.37 6.79
C TYR A 80 14.84 14.89 7.94
N SER A 81 16.18 14.80 7.81
CA SER A 81 17.12 15.30 8.82
C SER A 81 16.88 16.77 9.16
N LYS A 82 16.52 17.60 8.17
CA LYS A 82 16.19 19.02 8.37
C LYS A 82 15.01 19.25 9.32
N LYS A 83 13.96 18.41 9.23
CA LYS A 83 12.81 18.47 10.14
C LYS A 83 13.17 17.98 11.54
N LEU A 84 14.07 17.01 11.63
CA LEU A 84 14.61 16.55 12.91
C LEU A 84 15.37 17.68 13.62
N THR A 85 16.20 18.43 12.89
CA THR A 85 17.02 19.52 13.47
C THR A 85 16.26 20.81 13.77
N SER A 86 15.11 21.05 13.11
CA SER A 86 14.37 22.32 13.23
C SER A 86 13.22 22.31 14.24
N LEU A 87 13.00 21.19 14.94
CA LEU A 87 11.82 21.03 15.78
C LEU A 87 12.05 21.47 17.22
N ASP A 88 11.06 22.15 17.76
CA ASP A 88 10.99 22.54 19.17
C ASP A 88 10.88 21.32 20.10
N ASN A 89 11.40 21.46 21.32
CA ASN A 89 11.54 20.38 22.30
C ASN A 89 10.18 19.79 22.71
N ASP A 90 9.18 20.65 22.94
CA ASP A 90 7.87 20.22 23.43
C ASP A 90 7.14 19.39 22.36
N LYS A 91 7.17 19.86 21.12
CA LYS A 91 6.64 19.13 19.96
C LYS A 91 7.39 17.82 19.73
N PHE A 92 8.70 17.82 19.94
CA PHE A 92 9.52 16.64 19.75
C PHE A 92 9.18 15.53 20.75
N LYS A 93 8.92 15.90 22.01
CA LYS A 93 8.48 14.97 23.04
C LYS A 93 7.10 14.39 22.75
N GLU A 94 6.14 15.23 22.35
CA GLU A 94 4.80 14.80 21.94
C GLU A 94 4.87 13.76 20.81
N CYS A 95 5.76 13.97 19.84
CA CYS A 95 5.92 13.05 18.72
C CYS A 95 6.54 11.71 19.13
N CYS A 96 7.48 11.70 20.08
CA CYS A 96 8.03 10.47 20.63
C CYS A 96 6.96 9.66 21.38
N VAL A 97 6.07 10.33 22.13
CA VAL A 97 4.93 9.68 22.81
C VAL A 97 3.93 9.10 21.79
N ASN A 98 3.61 9.86 20.73
CA ASN A 98 2.72 9.39 19.66
C ASN A 98 3.31 8.17 18.91
N LEU A 99 4.62 8.15 18.71
CA LEU A 99 5.32 7.00 18.13
C LEU A 99 5.26 5.79 19.06
N GLU A 100 5.56 5.98 20.34
CA GLU A 100 5.53 4.91 21.34
C GLU A 100 4.15 4.27 21.42
N THR A 101 3.09 5.09 21.47
CA THR A 101 1.71 4.61 21.48
C THR A 101 1.31 3.89 20.20
N ALA A 102 1.81 4.32 19.04
CA ALA A 102 1.55 3.66 17.76
C ALA A 102 2.26 2.29 17.61
N ILE A 103 3.42 2.11 18.25
CA ILE A 103 4.22 0.88 18.18
C ILE A 103 3.88 -0.09 19.33
N LYS A 104 3.23 0.39 20.40
CA LYS A 104 2.79 -0.45 21.53
C LYS A 104 1.85 -1.56 21.05
N PHE A 105 2.19 -2.79 21.42
CA PHE A 105 1.34 -3.96 21.21
C PHE A 105 1.11 -4.68 22.53
N ASN A 106 -0.15 -4.85 22.94
CA ASN A 106 -0.54 -5.56 24.17
C ASN A 106 0.28 -5.14 25.41
N SER A 107 0.47 -3.83 25.61
CA SER A 107 1.21 -3.21 26.72
C SER A 107 2.74 -3.32 26.67
N PHE A 108 3.32 -3.94 25.64
CA PHE A 108 4.77 -3.97 25.42
C PHE A 108 5.16 -2.97 24.32
N SER A 109 6.15 -2.12 24.61
CA SER A 109 6.86 -1.31 23.63
C SER A 109 8.32 -1.75 23.54
N ASN A 110 8.82 -1.90 22.32
CA ASN A 110 10.24 -2.15 22.08
C ASN A 110 11.10 -0.88 22.18
N VAL A 111 10.46 0.27 22.35
CA VAL A 111 11.09 1.60 22.30
C VAL A 111 10.55 2.40 23.49
N ASP A 112 11.46 2.94 24.29
CA ASP A 112 11.12 3.88 25.36
C ASP A 112 11.13 5.32 24.83
N CYS A 113 10.09 6.09 25.14
CA CYS A 113 9.95 7.46 24.64
C CYS A 113 11.02 8.42 25.21
N HIS A 114 11.41 8.27 26.48
CA HIS A 114 12.37 9.15 27.13
C HIS A 114 13.79 8.89 26.62
N ASP A 115 14.16 7.62 26.46
CA ASP A 115 15.44 7.23 25.90
C ASP A 115 15.53 7.63 24.42
N LEU A 116 14.49 7.37 23.64
CA LEU A 116 14.42 7.79 22.23
C LEU A 116 14.59 9.32 22.10
N PHE A 117 13.90 10.10 22.93
CA PHE A 117 14.02 11.55 22.91
C PHE A 117 15.46 12.01 23.21
N SER A 118 16.10 11.39 24.21
CA SER A 118 17.46 11.72 24.61
C SER A 118 18.49 11.34 23.54
N GLU A 119 18.37 10.15 22.95
CA GLU A 119 19.18 9.68 21.82
C GLU A 119 19.07 10.63 20.63
N LEU A 120 17.84 10.98 20.24
CA LEU A 120 17.61 11.84 19.09
C LEU A 120 18.06 13.28 19.34
N LYS A 121 18.04 13.76 20.58
CA LYS A 121 18.60 15.07 20.96
C LYS A 121 20.10 15.13 20.70
N VAL A 122 20.81 14.08 21.09
CA VAL A 122 22.25 13.96 20.79
C VAL A 122 22.45 13.84 19.27
N LEU A 123 21.61 13.05 18.60
CA LEU A 123 21.67 12.88 17.15
C LEU A 123 21.45 14.20 16.39
N GLN A 124 20.57 15.08 16.85
CA GLN A 124 20.34 16.42 16.26
C GLN A 124 21.60 17.29 16.25
N VAL A 125 22.46 17.17 17.27
CA VAL A 125 23.69 17.95 17.39
C VAL A 125 24.82 17.38 16.52
N ILE A 126 24.89 16.05 16.42
CA ILE A 126 25.98 15.35 15.75
C ILE A 126 25.73 15.19 14.25
N LEU A 127 24.46 15.14 13.82
CA LEU A 127 24.12 15.05 12.41
C LEU A 127 24.72 16.22 11.62
N PRO A 128 25.40 15.95 10.50
CA PRO A 128 25.94 17.00 9.65
C PRO A 128 24.81 17.88 9.10
N ARG A 129 25.13 19.15 8.80
CA ARG A 129 24.16 20.15 8.29
C ARG A 129 23.57 19.80 6.92
N GLU A 130 24.19 18.87 6.21
CA GLU A 130 23.70 18.35 4.93
C GLU A 130 22.46 17.46 5.15
N SER A 131 21.52 17.51 4.20
CA SER A 131 20.34 16.66 4.26
C SER A 131 20.72 15.21 3.99
N LYS A 132 20.58 14.35 5.00
CA LYS A 132 20.76 12.91 4.86
C LYS A 132 19.43 12.21 4.63
N THR A 133 19.45 11.15 3.82
CA THR A 133 18.31 10.26 3.65
C THR A 133 18.10 9.39 4.88
N THR A 134 16.89 8.85 5.07
CA THR A 134 16.57 7.94 6.19
C THR A 134 17.51 6.73 6.26
N ILE A 135 17.97 6.23 5.12
CA ILE A 135 18.92 5.10 5.04
C ILE A 135 20.30 5.50 5.56
N GLU A 136 20.81 6.66 5.13
CA GLU A 136 22.10 7.19 5.59
C GLU A 136 22.08 7.52 7.09
N ILE A 137 20.95 7.99 7.62
CA ILE A 137 20.80 8.21 9.06
C ILE A 137 20.85 6.88 9.82
N LEU A 138 20.18 5.84 9.32
CA LEU A 138 20.26 4.52 9.95
C LEU A 138 21.68 3.96 9.92
N GLU A 139 22.41 4.11 8.82
CA GLU A 139 23.80 3.67 8.71
C GLU A 139 24.71 4.42 9.69
N PHE A 140 24.51 5.74 9.82
CA PHE A 140 25.20 6.55 10.81
C PHE A 140 24.90 6.09 12.24
N VAL A 141 23.63 5.92 12.58
CA VAL A 141 23.16 5.46 13.89
C VAL A 141 23.71 4.07 14.21
N LYS A 142 23.80 3.16 13.24
CA LYS A 142 24.38 1.81 13.41
C LYS A 142 25.90 1.80 13.62
N THR A 143 26.60 2.85 13.19
CA THR A 143 28.05 2.96 13.39
C THR A 143 28.40 3.14 14.87
N PHE A 144 27.45 3.64 15.67
CA PHE A 144 27.64 3.89 17.09
C PHE A 144 26.65 3.09 17.92
N ASP A 145 27.12 2.42 18.97
CA ASP A 145 26.27 1.59 19.84
C ASP A 145 25.47 2.41 20.88
N CYS A 146 25.34 3.71 20.68
CA CYS A 146 24.72 4.65 21.63
C CYS A 146 23.30 5.09 21.24
N TYR A 147 22.72 4.50 20.19
CA TYR A 147 21.39 4.87 19.67
C TYR A 147 20.46 3.65 19.44
N PRO A 148 20.28 2.75 20.42
CA PRO A 148 19.49 1.53 20.24
C PRO A 148 18.02 1.81 19.89
N ASN A 149 17.37 2.77 20.56
CA ASN A 149 15.97 3.10 20.30
C ASN A 149 15.79 3.75 18.93
N ALA A 150 16.64 4.72 18.58
CA ALA A 150 16.60 5.34 17.26
C ALA A 150 16.86 4.31 16.15
N SER A 151 17.80 3.39 16.34
CA SER A 151 18.07 2.29 15.39
C SER A 151 16.83 1.42 15.15
N ILE A 152 16.11 1.05 16.22
CA ILE A 152 14.86 0.29 16.11
C ILE A 152 13.81 1.08 15.32
N VAL A 153 13.60 2.36 15.66
CA VAL A 153 12.59 3.20 15.00
C VAL A 153 12.89 3.39 13.51
N TYR A 154 14.14 3.69 13.15
CA TYR A 154 14.55 3.81 11.76
C TYR A 154 14.42 2.49 10.98
N ARG A 155 14.67 1.35 11.63
CA ARG A 155 14.41 0.03 11.02
C ARG A 155 12.93 -0.21 10.79
N ILE A 156 12.07 0.12 11.74
CA ILE A 156 10.61 0.00 11.60
C ILE A 156 10.15 0.87 10.43
N LEU A 157 10.56 2.13 10.40
CA LEU A 157 10.25 3.08 9.32
C LEU A 157 10.65 2.56 7.92
N LEU A 158 11.83 1.94 7.79
CA LEU A 158 12.32 1.43 6.51
C LEU A 158 11.76 0.05 6.13
N THR A 159 11.16 -0.67 7.08
CA THR A 159 10.60 -2.02 6.83
C THR A 159 9.08 -2.02 6.67
N ILE A 160 8.40 -0.91 6.98
CA ILE A 160 6.97 -0.78 6.72
C ILE A 160 6.74 -0.81 5.20
N PRO A 161 6.03 -1.85 4.69
CA PRO A 161 5.87 -2.04 3.26
C PRO A 161 4.97 -0.94 2.69
N VAL A 162 5.55 -0.06 1.86
CA VAL A 162 4.78 0.91 1.06
C VAL A 162 3.95 0.18 -0.01
N THR A 163 4.33 -1.05 -0.40
CA THR A 163 3.59 -1.87 -1.36
C THR A 163 3.57 -3.36 -0.96
N VAL A 164 2.39 -3.99 -1.11
CA VAL A 164 2.15 -5.42 -0.77
C VAL A 164 2.60 -6.36 -1.91
N ALA A 165 3.18 -5.82 -3.00
CA ALA A 165 3.45 -6.55 -4.23
C ALA A 165 4.32 -7.81 -4.02
N SER A 166 5.25 -7.77 -3.06
CA SER A 166 6.09 -8.94 -2.75
C SER A 166 5.27 -10.08 -2.13
N ALA A 167 4.32 -9.78 -1.24
CA ALA A 167 3.47 -10.77 -0.60
C ALA A 167 2.48 -11.40 -1.58
N GLU A 168 1.90 -10.61 -2.50
CA GLU A 168 0.97 -11.10 -3.54
C GLU A 168 1.65 -12.10 -4.49
N ARG A 169 2.92 -11.86 -4.86
CA ARG A 169 3.69 -12.79 -5.71
C ARG A 169 3.92 -14.13 -5.00
N SER A 170 4.19 -14.13 -3.70
CA SER A 170 4.29 -15.36 -2.90
C SER A 170 2.94 -16.07 -2.74
N PHE A 171 1.83 -15.35 -2.56
CA PHE A 171 0.50 -15.95 -2.49
C PHE A 171 0.05 -16.58 -3.81
N SER A 172 0.44 -16.00 -4.95
CA SER A 172 0.17 -16.58 -6.28
C SER A 172 0.86 -17.94 -6.45
N LYS A 173 2.15 -18.05 -6.07
CA LYS A 173 2.88 -19.33 -6.08
C LYS A 173 2.28 -20.36 -5.13
N LEU A 174 1.89 -19.93 -3.93
CA LEU A 174 1.23 -20.77 -2.94
C LEU A 174 -0.13 -21.28 -3.46
N LYS A 175 -0.89 -20.45 -4.17
CA LYS A 175 -2.15 -20.84 -4.82
C LYS A 175 -1.94 -21.86 -5.94
N MET A 176 -0.89 -21.72 -6.74
CA MET A 176 -0.50 -22.74 -7.73
C MET A 176 -0.15 -24.07 -7.06
N LEU A 177 0.70 -24.04 -6.01
CA LEU A 177 1.04 -25.24 -5.23
C LEU A 177 -0.19 -25.89 -4.59
N LYS A 178 -1.09 -25.10 -4.00
CA LYS A 178 -2.37 -25.58 -3.44
C LYS A 178 -3.25 -26.25 -4.49
N SER A 179 -3.36 -25.64 -5.68
CA SER A 179 -4.18 -26.19 -6.77
C SER A 179 -3.57 -27.49 -7.32
N TYR A 180 -2.25 -27.54 -7.42
CA TYR A 180 -1.53 -28.74 -7.85
C TYR A 180 -1.66 -29.89 -6.84
N LEU A 181 -1.47 -29.60 -5.55
CA LEU A 181 -1.51 -30.60 -4.47
C LEU A 181 -2.92 -30.91 -3.95
N ARG A 182 -3.94 -30.16 -4.36
CA ARG A 182 -5.32 -30.22 -3.82
C ARG A 182 -5.37 -30.14 -2.28
N SER A 183 -4.45 -29.40 -1.69
CA SER A 183 -4.31 -29.33 -0.23
C SER A 183 -5.01 -28.10 0.35
N THR A 184 -5.78 -28.30 1.41
CA THR A 184 -6.32 -27.23 2.27
C THR A 184 -5.46 -27.18 3.54
N ILE A 185 -4.83 -26.04 3.84
CA ILE A 185 -4.18 -25.82 5.14
C ILE A 185 -5.24 -25.11 6.01
N PRO A 186 -5.49 -25.55 7.26
CA PRO A 186 -6.34 -24.81 8.19
C PRO A 186 -5.81 -23.40 8.48
#